data_AF-A0A6I7WKU8-F1
#
_entry.id   AF-A0A6I7WKU8-F1
#
_cell.length_a   1.000
_cell.length_b   1.000
_cell.length_c   1.000
_cell.angle_alpha   90.00
_cell.angle_beta   90.00
_cell.angle_gamma   90.00
#
_symmetry.space_group_name_H-M   'P 1'
#
loop_
_entity.id
_entity.type
_entity.pdbx_description
1 polymer ?
#
loop_
_entity_poly.entity_id
_entity_poly.type
_entity_poly.pdbx_seq_one_letter_code
_entity_poly.pdbx_strand_id
1 'polypeptide(L)'
;MTKSKIYYAHSSNEYNKWHLLKEHLNSVSNKAKLYLTDWEAGEEEALISGLLHDLGKYGDRFQARLQGKDSGLDHWSQGAWLALNKPYCSIAAALSIQGHHIGLQYLEANKLRNLNPDSLKLQHPLNLQLSESNPKKLLQR
;
A
#
# COMPACT_ATOMS: atom_id res chain seq x y z
N MET A 1 -10.37 19.74 -19.03
CA MET A 1 -10.89 19.04 -17.84
C MET A 1 -10.48 17.59 -17.90
N THR A 2 -9.45 17.17 -17.15
CA THR A 2 -9.04 15.76 -17.08
C THR A 2 -10.10 15.00 -16.28
N LYS A 3 -10.75 14.01 -16.90
CA LYS A 3 -11.66 13.08 -16.21
C LYS A 3 -10.91 12.47 -15.02
N SER A 4 -11.42 12.65 -13.80
CA SER A 4 -10.83 12.00 -12.63
C SER A 4 -10.89 10.49 -12.83
N LYS A 5 -9.73 9.82 -12.77
CA LYS A 5 -9.64 8.38 -12.96
C LYS A 5 -10.09 7.69 -11.68
N ILE A 6 -11.05 6.78 -11.80
CA ILE A 6 -11.54 5.99 -10.66
C ILE A 6 -10.58 4.82 -10.42
N TYR A 7 -10.24 4.58 -9.15
CA TYR A 7 -9.38 3.48 -8.72
C TYR A 7 -10.11 2.58 -7.73
N TYR A 8 -9.98 1.28 -7.91
CA TYR A 8 -10.64 0.26 -7.10
C TYR A 8 -9.63 -0.57 -6.29
N ALA A 9 -10.02 -0.99 -5.09
CA ALA A 9 -9.21 -1.88 -4.22
C ALA A 9 -9.39 -3.35 -4.59
N HIS A 10 -10.58 -3.70 -5.09
CA HIS A 10 -10.99 -5.06 -5.43
C HIS A 10 -11.75 -5.08 -6.75
N SER A 11 -11.77 -6.24 -7.40
CA SER A 11 -12.72 -6.52 -8.48
C SER A 11 -14.15 -6.45 -7.96
N SER A 12 -15.13 -6.41 -8.87
CA SER A 12 -16.52 -6.49 -8.46
C SER A 12 -16.81 -7.77 -7.68
N ASN A 13 -17.69 -7.66 -6.68
CA ASN A 13 -18.29 -8.81 -6.02
C ASN A 13 -19.37 -9.47 -6.89
N GLU A 14 -20.05 -10.49 -6.37
CA GLU A 14 -21.15 -11.21 -7.04
C GLU A 14 -22.33 -10.31 -7.47
N TYR A 15 -22.44 -9.10 -6.89
CA TYR A 15 -23.45 -8.10 -7.21
C TYR A 15 -22.94 -7.01 -8.17
N ASN A 16 -21.81 -7.23 -8.84
CA ASN A 16 -21.16 -6.25 -9.73
C ASN A 16 -20.76 -4.93 -9.03
N LYS A 17 -20.69 -4.90 -7.69
CA LYS A 17 -20.30 -3.72 -6.93
C LYS A 17 -18.79 -3.69 -6.78
N TRP A 18 -18.18 -2.62 -7.27
CA TRP A 18 -16.76 -2.33 -7.09
C TRP A 18 -16.52 -1.53 -5.81
N HIS A 19 -15.38 -1.76 -5.16
CA HIS A 19 -14.98 -1.05 -3.94
C HIS A 19 -13.91 -0.02 -4.26
N LEU A 20 -14.21 1.27 -4.03
CA LEU A 20 -13.26 2.35 -4.29
C LEU A 20 -12.04 2.23 -3.38
N LEU A 21 -10.85 2.42 -3.95
CA LEU A 21 -9.61 2.28 -3.19
C LEU A 21 -9.53 3.30 -2.06
N LYS A 22 -9.93 4.55 -2.30
CA LYS A 22 -9.97 5.59 -1.28
C LYS A 22 -10.88 5.19 -0.10
N GLU A 23 -12.05 4.63 -0.37
CA GLU A 23 -12.99 4.18 0.67
C GLU A 23 -12.40 3.02 1.48
N HIS A 24 -11.79 2.06 0.79
CA HIS A 24 -11.10 0.93 1.40
C HIS A 24 -10.00 1.39 2.37
N LEU A 25 -9.07 2.22 1.90
CA LEU A 25 -7.94 2.71 2.70
C LEU A 25 -8.43 3.47 3.95
N ASN A 26 -9.42 4.36 3.79
CA ASN A 26 -9.99 5.10 4.92
C ASN A 26 -10.72 4.17 5.90
N SER A 27 -11.47 3.19 5.41
CA SER A 27 -12.20 2.24 6.26
C SER A 27 -11.23 1.38 7.08
N VAL A 28 -10.18 0.85 6.44
CA VAL A 28 -9.16 0.04 7.13
C VAL A 28 -8.37 0.88 8.13
N SER A 29 -7.97 2.10 7.78
CA SER A 29 -7.28 3.02 8.69
C SER A 29 -8.10 3.34 9.93
N ASN A 30 -9.36 3.75 9.76
CA ASN A 30 -10.25 4.06 10.88
C ASN A 30 -10.50 2.84 11.76
N LYS A 31 -10.66 1.65 11.19
CA LYS A 31 -10.84 0.41 11.95
C LYS A 31 -9.57 0.02 12.70
N ALA A 32 -8.40 0.12 12.07
CA ALA A 32 -7.12 -0.20 12.69
C ALA A 32 -6.87 0.69 13.92
N LYS A 33 -7.17 1.99 13.80
CA LYS A 33 -7.10 2.94 14.92
C LYS A 33 -7.85 2.45 16.15
N LEU A 34 -9.06 1.89 15.98
CA LEU A 34 -9.91 1.46 17.09
C LEU A 34 -9.29 0.39 17.98
N TYR A 35 -8.29 -0.35 17.50
CA TYR A 35 -7.59 -1.36 18.30
C TYR A 35 -6.51 -0.77 19.21
N LEU A 36 -6.12 0.49 19.01
CA LEU A 36 -5.02 1.13 19.71
C LEU A 36 -5.45 2.44 20.40
N THR A 37 -6.74 2.59 20.70
CA THR A 37 -7.28 3.87 21.19
C THR A 37 -6.71 4.33 22.52
N ASP A 38 -6.21 3.40 23.33
CA ASP A 38 -5.60 3.70 24.63
C ASP A 38 -4.10 3.99 24.52
N TRP A 39 -3.55 4.01 23.30
CA TRP A 39 -2.13 4.26 23.03
C TRP A 39 -1.95 5.21 21.84
N GLU A 40 -1.83 6.50 22.11
CA GLU A 40 -1.77 7.57 21.11
C GLU A 40 -0.70 7.35 20.02
N ALA A 41 0.52 6.96 20.41
CA ALA A 41 1.58 6.66 19.43
C ALA A 41 1.24 5.42 18.58
N GLY A 42 0.52 4.45 19.15
CA GLY A 42 -0.01 3.31 18.43
C GLY A 42 -1.14 3.70 17.46
N GLU A 43 -2.03 4.62 17.86
CA GLU A 43 -3.10 5.13 16.99
C GLU A 43 -2.53 5.69 15.68
N GLU A 44 -1.48 6.52 15.76
CA GLU A 44 -0.86 7.13 14.58
C GLU A 44 -0.26 6.05 13.65
N GLU A 45 0.47 5.08 14.21
CA GLU A 45 1.02 3.95 13.46
C GLU A 45 -0.07 3.10 12.79
N ALA A 46 -1.21 2.86 13.46
CA ALA A 46 -2.34 2.14 12.88
C ALA A 46 -3.03 2.93 11.76
N LEU A 47 -3.19 4.25 11.94
CA LEU A 47 -3.76 5.12 10.92
C LEU A 47 -2.91 5.08 9.64
N ILE A 48 -1.59 5.26 9.78
CA ILE A 48 -0.62 5.21 8.67
C ILE A 48 -0.63 3.83 8.03
N SER A 49 -0.61 2.75 8.83
CA SER A 49 -0.69 1.37 8.33
C SER A 49 -1.90 1.17 7.42
N GLY A 50 -3.10 1.52 7.89
CA GLY A 50 -4.32 1.33 7.11
C GLY A 50 -4.39 2.20 5.86
N LEU A 51 -3.93 3.46 5.94
CA LEU A 51 -3.93 4.38 4.79
C LEU A 51 -2.97 3.96 3.69
N LEU A 52 -1.82 3.39 4.06
CA LEU A 52 -0.75 3.14 3.10
C LEU A 52 -0.63 1.67 2.67
N HIS A 53 -1.26 0.72 3.38
CA HIS A 53 -1.02 -0.71 3.09
C HIS A 53 -1.24 -1.07 1.62
N ASP A 54 -2.35 -0.64 1.06
CA ASP A 54 -2.76 -0.95 -0.31
C ASP A 54 -2.46 0.19 -1.29
N LEU A 55 -1.55 1.13 -0.94
CA LEU A 55 -1.31 2.32 -1.76
C LEU A 55 -0.87 1.96 -3.20
N GLY A 56 -0.12 0.87 -3.37
CA GLY A 56 0.28 0.40 -4.70
C GLY A 56 -0.90 0.06 -5.61
N LYS A 57 -2.11 -0.15 -5.08
CA LYS A 57 -3.32 -0.42 -5.87
C LYS A 57 -3.76 0.75 -6.73
N TYR A 58 -3.32 1.97 -6.44
CA TYR A 58 -3.51 3.11 -7.34
C TYR A 58 -2.75 2.93 -8.68
N GLY A 59 -1.75 2.04 -8.76
CA GLY A 59 -0.99 1.78 -9.97
C GLY A 59 -1.86 1.30 -11.15
N ASP A 60 -1.58 1.81 -12.35
CA ASP A 60 -2.36 1.49 -13.56
C ASP A 60 -2.34 -0.03 -13.86
N ARG A 61 -1.22 -0.69 -13.53
CA ARG A 61 -1.05 -2.13 -13.62
C ARG A 61 -1.92 -2.90 -12.64
N PHE A 62 -2.07 -2.40 -11.41
CA PHE A 62 -2.96 -3.03 -10.45
C PHE A 62 -4.42 -2.93 -10.91
N GLN A 63 -4.83 -1.78 -11.49
CA GLN A 63 -6.17 -1.66 -12.07
C GLN A 63 -6.36 -2.61 -13.27
N ALA A 64 -5.33 -2.84 -14.09
CA ALA A 64 -5.37 -3.85 -15.14
C ALA A 64 -5.46 -5.28 -14.58
N ARG A 65 -4.76 -5.58 -13.47
CA ARG A 65 -4.87 -6.86 -12.75
C ARG A 65 -6.29 -7.13 -12.27
N LEU A 66 -7.01 -6.12 -11.77
CA LEU A 66 -8.42 -6.29 -11.37
C LEU A 66 -9.35 -6.68 -12.54
N GLN A 67 -8.92 -6.43 -13.78
CA GLN A 67 -9.62 -6.84 -15.01
C GLN A 67 -9.06 -8.14 -15.61
N GLY A 68 -8.17 -8.83 -14.91
CA GLY A 68 -7.51 -10.05 -15.40
C GLY A 68 -6.45 -9.83 -16.48
N LYS A 69 -5.98 -8.60 -16.67
CA LYS A 69 -5.03 -8.23 -17.74
C LYS A 69 -3.57 -8.12 -17.31
N ASP A 70 -3.29 -8.27 -16.02
CA ASP A 70 -1.95 -8.23 -15.45
C ASP A 70 -1.90 -9.14 -14.21
N SER A 71 -0.70 -9.57 -13.80
CA SER A 71 -0.51 -10.47 -12.66
C SER A 71 0.92 -10.34 -12.12
N GLY A 72 1.23 -11.02 -11.00
CA GLY A 72 2.58 -10.99 -10.44
C GLY A 72 3.01 -9.60 -9.93
N LEU A 73 2.07 -8.86 -9.34
CA LEU A 73 2.30 -7.48 -8.88
C LEU A 73 2.49 -7.40 -7.36
N ASP A 74 3.53 -6.67 -6.97
CA ASP A 74 3.71 -6.12 -5.63
C ASP A 74 2.99 -4.77 -5.54
N HIS A 75 2.11 -4.64 -4.54
CA HIS A 75 1.36 -3.43 -4.26
C HIS A 75 1.54 -2.92 -2.83
N TRP A 76 2.41 -3.55 -2.04
CA TRP A 76 2.64 -3.23 -0.63
C TRP A 76 3.94 -2.44 -0.42
N SER A 77 4.98 -2.71 -1.23
CA SER A 77 6.30 -2.10 -1.04
C SER A 77 6.28 -0.57 -1.11
N GLN A 78 5.47 0.03 -1.98
CA GLN A 78 5.38 1.49 -2.07
C GLN A 78 4.78 2.12 -0.82
N GLY A 79 3.77 1.47 -0.24
CA GLY A 79 3.16 1.91 1.02
C GLY A 79 4.15 1.83 2.18
N ALA A 80 4.83 0.68 2.31
CA ALA A 80 5.85 0.48 3.33
C ALA A 80 7.03 1.45 3.18
N TRP A 81 7.52 1.66 1.95
CA TRP A 81 8.58 2.62 1.68
C TRP A 81 8.17 4.04 2.06
N LEU A 82 6.96 4.48 1.72
CA LEU A 82 6.50 5.82 2.09
C LEU A 82 6.34 5.98 3.60
N ALA A 83 5.87 4.95 4.32
CA ALA A 83 5.79 4.98 5.78
C ALA A 83 7.16 5.22 6.44
N LEU A 84 8.26 4.64 5.92
CA LEU A 84 9.62 4.88 6.44
C LEU A 84 10.13 6.30 6.22
N ASN A 85 9.64 6.97 5.19
CA ASN A 85 10.18 8.25 4.73
C ASN A 85 9.34 9.42 5.25
N LYS A 86 9.89 10.64 5.13
CA LYS A 86 9.11 11.85 5.41
C LYS A 86 7.88 11.92 4.49
N PRO A 87 6.71 12.34 4.99
CA PRO A 87 6.50 12.94 6.31
C PRO A 87 6.30 11.95 7.47
N TYR A 88 6.04 10.67 7.19
CA TYR A 88 5.56 9.70 8.18
C TYR A 88 6.62 9.20 9.17
N CYS A 89 7.80 8.78 8.69
CA CYS A 89 8.88 8.24 9.54
C CYS A 89 8.44 7.14 10.53
N SER A 90 7.50 6.29 10.11
CA SER A 90 6.81 5.31 10.95
C SER A 90 7.26 3.89 10.59
N ILE A 91 8.08 3.30 11.48
CA ILE A 91 8.73 2.00 11.25
C ILE A 91 7.74 0.86 11.50
N ALA A 92 6.86 0.98 12.49
CA ALA A 92 5.90 -0.07 12.81
C ALA A 92 4.88 -0.22 11.67
N ALA A 93 4.39 0.88 11.11
CA ALA A 93 3.55 0.83 9.91
C ALA A 93 4.30 0.28 8.69
N ALA A 94 5.55 0.69 8.46
CA ALA A 94 6.31 0.13 7.34
C ALA A 94 6.44 -1.40 7.42
N LEU A 95 6.70 -1.93 8.62
CA LEU A 95 6.78 -3.36 8.85
C LEU A 95 5.41 -4.05 8.66
N SER A 96 4.34 -3.49 9.23
CA SER A 96 2.99 -4.05 9.10
C SER A 96 2.52 -4.07 7.64
N ILE A 97 2.80 -3.00 6.89
CA ILE A 97 2.50 -2.89 5.47
C ILE A 97 3.32 -3.87 4.66
N GLN A 98 4.64 -3.98 4.90
CA GLN A 98 5.45 -4.97 4.19
C GLN A 98 4.87 -6.39 4.37
N GLY A 99 4.49 -6.73 5.60
CA GLY A 99 4.09 -8.09 5.94
C GLY A 99 2.68 -8.50 5.57
N HIS A 100 1.80 -7.61 5.11
CA HIS A 100 0.38 -7.96 4.94
C HIS A 100 0.12 -8.99 3.82
N HIS A 101 1.07 -9.22 2.92
CA HIS A 101 1.00 -10.28 1.92
C HIS A 101 2.06 -11.39 2.06
N ILE A 102 3.18 -11.09 2.71
CA ILE A 102 4.34 -12.01 2.77
C ILE A 102 4.68 -12.46 4.20
N GLY A 103 3.93 -12.02 5.21
CA GLY A 103 4.26 -12.16 6.62
C GLY A 103 5.30 -11.15 7.09
N LEU A 104 5.38 -10.89 8.39
CA LEU A 104 6.38 -9.97 8.97
C LEU A 104 7.80 -10.49 8.71
N GLN A 105 8.65 -9.66 8.10
CA GLN A 105 10.01 -10.06 7.73
C GLN A 105 11.04 -9.59 8.77
N TYR A 106 11.36 -8.29 8.77
CA TYR A 106 12.39 -7.73 9.66
C TYR A 106 12.02 -6.32 10.11
N LEU A 107 12.10 -6.05 11.42
CA LEU A 107 11.85 -4.72 12.01
C LEU A 107 13.03 -3.73 11.82
N GLU A 108 14.17 -4.20 11.32
CA GLU A 108 15.37 -3.36 11.13
C GLU A 108 15.18 -2.36 9.97
N ALA A 109 15.25 -1.06 10.27
CA ALA A 109 15.07 0.01 9.27
C ALA A 109 15.98 -0.13 8.05
N ASN A 110 17.24 -0.57 8.23
CA ASN A 110 18.17 -0.80 7.13
C ASN A 110 17.70 -1.91 6.18
N LYS A 111 17.04 -2.96 6.71
CA LYS A 111 16.46 -4.02 5.88
C LYS A 111 15.17 -3.56 5.20
N LEU A 112 14.33 -2.79 5.90
CA LEU A 112 13.12 -2.22 5.32
C LEU A 112 13.43 -1.23 4.19
N ARG A 113 14.59 -0.57 4.20
CA ARG A 113 15.04 0.28 3.08
C ARG A 113 15.23 -0.48 1.76
N ASN A 114 15.35 -1.81 1.78
CA ASN A 114 15.39 -2.61 0.55
C ASN A 114 14.05 -2.59 -0.21
N LEU A 115 12.97 -2.07 0.40
CA LEU A 115 11.70 -1.78 -0.26
C LEU A 115 11.75 -0.54 -1.17
N ASN A 116 12.92 0.08 -1.34
CA ASN A 116 13.12 1.20 -2.24
C ASN A 116 12.62 0.88 -3.67
N PRO A 117 11.66 1.64 -4.21
CA PRO A 117 11.12 1.41 -5.55
C PRO A 117 12.18 1.39 -6.65
N ASP A 118 13.24 2.20 -6.54
CA ASP A 118 14.33 2.23 -7.52
C ASP A 118 15.11 0.91 -7.53
N SER A 119 15.29 0.30 -6.36
CA SER A 119 15.95 -1.00 -6.21
C SER A 119 15.05 -2.15 -6.65
N LEU A 120 13.79 -2.15 -6.20
CA LEU A 120 12.81 -3.20 -6.54
C LEU A 120 12.46 -3.23 -8.03
N LYS A 121 12.53 -2.07 -8.71
CA LYS A 121 12.36 -1.99 -10.17
C LYS A 121 13.48 -2.70 -10.93
N LEU A 122 14.69 -2.74 -10.38
CA LEU A 122 15.84 -3.44 -10.98
C LEU A 122 15.77 -4.95 -10.69
N GLN A 123 15.53 -5.32 -9.43
CA GLN A 123 15.43 -6.72 -9.02
C GLN A 123 14.52 -6.88 -7.80
N HIS A 124 13.41 -7.59 -7.96
CA HIS A 124 12.49 -7.90 -6.88
C HIS A 124 12.79 -9.30 -6.29
N PRO A 125 12.91 -9.47 -4.97
CA PRO A 125 13.31 -10.75 -4.35
C PRO A 125 12.32 -11.90 -4.62
N LEU A 126 11.04 -11.58 -4.81
CA LEU A 126 10.00 -12.55 -5.15
C LEU A 126 9.70 -12.66 -6.65
N ASN A 127 10.55 -12.08 -7.50
CA ASN A 127 10.34 -12.03 -8.96
C ASN A 127 8.98 -11.40 -9.37
N LEU A 128 8.54 -10.39 -8.60
CA LEU A 128 7.33 -9.61 -8.85
C LEU A 128 7.70 -8.27 -9.49
N GLN A 129 6.70 -7.56 -10.00
CA GLN A 129 6.88 -6.21 -10.51
C GLN A 129 6.05 -5.20 -9.70
N LEU A 130 6.59 -4.01 -9.50
CA LEU A 130 5.86 -2.91 -8.88
C LEU A 130 4.67 -2.49 -9.76
N SER A 131 3.50 -2.31 -9.15
CA SER A 131 2.31 -1.79 -9.83
C SER A 131 2.46 -0.36 -10.34
N GLU A 132 3.26 0.45 -9.64
CA GLU A 132 3.70 1.80 -9.98
C GLU A 132 5.06 2.04 -9.32
N SER A 133 6.06 2.45 -10.10
CA SER A 133 7.42 2.65 -9.58
C SER A 133 7.66 4.05 -9.02
N ASN A 134 6.79 5.03 -9.30
CA ASN A 134 6.90 6.41 -8.82
C ASN A 134 5.94 6.68 -7.65
N PRO A 135 6.43 6.72 -6.39
CA PRO A 135 5.58 6.97 -5.22
C PRO A 135 4.88 8.33 -5.24
N LYS A 136 5.47 9.36 -5.85
CA LYS A 136 4.86 10.70 -5.92
C LYS A 136 3.57 10.68 -6.73
N LYS A 137 3.50 9.85 -7.78
CA LYS A 137 2.28 9.69 -8.58
C LYS A 137 1.17 8.99 -7.80
N LEU A 138 1.52 8.13 -6.85
CA LEU A 138 0.55 7.49 -5.95
C LEU A 138 -0.02 8.49 -4.94
N LEU A 139 0.83 9.35 -4.37
CA LEU A 139 0.40 10.37 -3.39
C LEU A 139 -0.48 11.49 -3.97
N GLN A 140 -0.53 11.63 -5.29
CA GLN A 140 -1.35 12.63 -5.98
C GLN A 140 -2.75 12.14 -6.35
N ARG A 141 -3.10 10.88 -6.03
CA ARG A 141 -4.36 10.21 -6.41
C ARG A 141 -5.29 10.05 -5.20
#